data_AF-A0A357D169-F1
#
_entry.id   AF-A0A357D169-F1
#
_cell.length_a   1.000
_cell.length_b   1.000
_cell.length_c   1.000
_cell.angle_alpha   90.00
_cell.angle_beta   90.00
_cell.angle_gamma   90.00
#
_symmetry.space_group_name_H-M   'P 1'
#
loop_
_entity.id
_entity.type
_entity.pdbx_description
1 polymer ?
#
loop_
_entity_poly.entity_id
_entity_poly.type
_entity_poly.pdbx_seq_one_letter_code
_entity_poly.pdbx_strand_id
1 'polypeptide(L)'
;IAGPSEILIITDCTSDPKCVAADMLSQAEHDKNAAAILICTEEAYANKVGKEIENQLKKLPRYDIARASIDNNGKIIIVKNIEEAIEISNLIAPEHLEICLDN
;
A
#
# COMPACT_ATOMS: atom_id res chain seq x y z
N ILE A 1 -6.65 -22.12 -9.01
CA ILE A 1 -5.32 -21.52 -9.26
C ILE A 1 -5.19 -20.40 -8.25
N ALA A 2 -4.11 -20.35 -7.46
CA ALA A 2 -3.89 -19.24 -6.52
C ALA A 2 -3.49 -17.99 -7.33
N GLY A 3 -4.11 -16.85 -7.00
CA GLY A 3 -3.74 -15.54 -7.57
C GLY A 3 -2.46 -15.01 -6.92
N PRO A 4 -1.88 -13.91 -7.45
CA PRO A 4 -0.83 -13.18 -6.77
C PRO A 4 -1.34 -12.68 -5.41
N SER A 5 -0.44 -12.60 -4.43
CA SER A 5 -0.80 -12.16 -3.09
C SER A 5 -1.00 -10.64 -3.04
N GLU A 6 -1.92 -10.16 -2.21
CA GLU A 6 -2.31 -8.74 -2.16
C GLU A 6 -2.40 -8.20 -0.73
N ILE A 7 -2.01 -6.93 -0.56
CA ILE A 7 -2.35 -6.12 0.61
C ILE A 7 -3.03 -4.82 0.17
N LEU A 8 -4.10 -4.45 0.87
CA LEU A 8 -4.77 -3.16 0.77
C LEU A 8 -4.81 -2.49 2.14
N ILE A 9 -4.32 -1.25 2.22
CA ILE A 9 -4.27 -0.45 3.45
C ILE A 9 -5.22 0.74 3.29
N ILE A 10 -6.13 0.94 4.23
CA ILE A 10 -6.99 2.14 4.32
C ILE A 10 -6.53 2.99 5.50
N THR A 11 -6.31 4.28 5.28
CA THR A 11 -5.96 5.22 6.36
C THR A 11 -6.60 6.59 6.20
N ASP A 12 -6.89 7.24 7.33
CA ASP A 12 -7.31 8.63 7.45
C ASP A 12 -6.12 9.59 7.54
N CYS A 13 -4.92 9.12 7.19
CA CYS A 13 -3.66 9.89 7.18
C CYS A 13 -3.08 10.23 8.56
N THR A 14 -3.60 9.60 9.63
CA THR A 14 -3.08 9.76 11.00
C THR A 14 -1.89 8.84 11.31
N SER A 15 -1.76 7.74 10.57
CA SER A 15 -0.69 6.75 10.74
C SER A 15 0.69 7.31 10.37
N ASP A 16 1.78 6.75 10.91
CA ASP A 16 3.12 7.14 10.47
C ASP A 16 3.34 6.69 9.01
N PRO A 17 3.63 7.60 8.06
CA PRO A 17 3.90 7.22 6.67
C PRO A 17 5.02 6.19 6.50
N LYS A 18 5.96 6.13 7.45
CA LYS A 18 7.03 5.12 7.44
C LYS A 18 6.52 3.72 7.70
N CYS A 19 5.57 3.57 8.62
CA CYS A 19 4.95 2.28 8.92
C CYS A 19 4.15 1.81 7.72
N VAL A 20 3.27 2.65 7.18
CA VAL A 20 2.46 2.31 6.00
C VAL A 20 3.34 1.93 4.80
N ALA A 21 4.43 2.66 4.56
CA ALA A 21 5.39 2.29 3.52
C ALA A 21 6.07 0.92 3.78
N ALA A 22 6.39 0.62 5.05
CA ALA A 22 6.97 -0.67 5.42
C ALA A 22 5.97 -1.82 5.21
N ASP A 23 4.70 -1.61 5.54
CA ASP A 23 3.64 -2.62 5.37
C ASP A 23 3.41 -2.91 3.88
N MET A 24 3.33 -1.86 3.04
CA MET A 24 3.29 -2.03 1.58
C MET A 24 4.50 -2.82 1.04
N LEU A 25 5.71 -2.49 1.52
CA LEU A 25 6.93 -3.15 1.08
C LEU A 25 7.06 -4.58 1.61
N SER A 26 6.49 -4.88 2.77
CA SER A 26 6.46 -6.22 3.35
C SER A 26 5.77 -7.20 2.40
N GLN A 27 4.66 -6.78 1.79
CA GLN A 27 3.97 -7.58 0.78
C GLN A 27 4.75 -7.63 -0.54
N ALA A 28 5.29 -6.48 -0.97
CA ALA A 28 5.99 -6.36 -2.25
C ALA A 28 7.25 -7.25 -2.35
N GLU A 29 7.90 -7.58 -1.24
CA GLU A 29 9.11 -8.42 -1.25
C GLU A 29 8.85 -9.94 -1.35
N HIS A 30 7.58 -10.37 -1.33
CA HIS A 30 7.22 -11.78 -1.48
C HIS A 30 7.30 -12.28 -2.93
N ASP A 31 6.72 -11.53 -3.88
CA ASP A 31 6.64 -11.91 -5.29
C ASP A 31 6.61 -10.65 -6.19
N LYS A 32 7.18 -10.73 -7.39
CA LYS A 32 7.18 -9.61 -8.36
C LYS A 32 5.76 -9.24 -8.83
N ASN A 33 4.82 -10.17 -8.71
CA ASN A 33 3.41 -10.00 -9.05
C ASN A 33 2.56 -9.63 -7.84
N ALA A 34 3.13 -9.55 -6.63
CA ALA A 34 2.39 -9.11 -5.45
C ALA A 34 1.85 -7.69 -5.66
N ALA A 35 0.67 -7.40 -5.12
CA ALA A 35 0.04 -6.09 -5.18
C ALA A 35 0.05 -5.43 -3.79
N ALA A 36 0.41 -4.14 -3.76
CA ALA A 36 0.44 -3.33 -2.55
C ALA A 36 -0.28 -2.01 -2.80
N ILE A 37 -1.44 -1.85 -2.17
CA ILE A 37 -2.37 -0.75 -2.44
C ILE A 37 -2.57 0.05 -1.16
N LEU A 38 -2.39 1.36 -1.23
CA LEU A 38 -2.79 2.31 -0.19
C LEU A 38 -4.00 3.11 -0.67
N ILE A 39 -5.01 3.25 0.19
CA ILE A 39 -6.10 4.20 0.03
C ILE A 39 -6.04 5.21 1.17
N CYS A 40 -5.98 6.50 0.83
CA CYS A 40 -5.88 7.58 1.82
C CYS A 40 -6.68 8.82 1.40
N THR A 41 -6.89 9.74 2.32
CA THR A 41 -7.72 10.94 2.11
C THR A 41 -6.93 12.19 1.73
N GLU A 42 -5.60 12.18 1.88
CA GLU A 42 -4.75 13.35 1.68
C GLU A 42 -3.59 13.11 0.71
N GLU A 43 -3.48 13.96 -0.32
CA GLU A 43 -2.36 13.93 -1.27
C GLU A 43 -1.01 14.18 -0.59
N ALA A 44 -0.97 15.07 0.40
CA ALA A 44 0.25 15.34 1.15
C ALA A 44 0.75 14.11 1.92
N TYR A 45 -0.17 13.29 2.43
CA TYR A 45 0.14 12.03 3.08
C TYR A 45 0.64 10.99 2.07
N ALA A 46 -0.08 10.82 0.95
CA ALA A 46 0.33 9.95 -0.16
C ALA A 46 1.77 10.21 -0.61
N ASN A 47 2.14 11.49 -0.78
CA ASN A 47 3.49 11.89 -1.17
C ASN A 47 4.55 11.51 -0.12
N LYS A 48 4.22 11.60 1.19
CA LYS A 48 5.12 11.17 2.27
C LYS A 48 5.33 9.65 2.23
N VAL A 49 4.26 8.87 2.07
CA VAL A 49 4.35 7.40 1.94
C VAL A 49 5.18 7.03 0.72
N GLY A 50 4.90 7.61 -0.46
CA GLY A 50 5.67 7.35 -1.67
C GLY A 50 7.17 7.64 -1.50
N LYS A 51 7.53 8.71 -0.79
CA LYS A 51 8.93 9.02 -0.47
C LYS A 51 9.54 7.97 0.46
N GLU A 52 8.81 7.49 1.47
CA GLU A 52 9.30 6.46 2.38
C GLU A 52 9.43 5.11 1.68
N ILE A 53 8.54 4.76 0.75
CA ILE A 53 8.71 3.59 -0.13
C ILE A 53 10.06 3.67 -0.84
N GLU A 54 10.35 4.76 -1.55
CA GLU A 54 11.63 4.91 -2.27
C GLU A 54 12.88 4.87 -1.37
N ASN A 55 12.76 5.38 -0.14
CA ASN A 55 13.86 5.37 0.84
C ASN A 55 14.11 3.98 1.42
N GLN A 56 13.04 3.25 1.75
CA GLN A 56 13.11 1.94 2.38
C GLN A 56 13.43 0.84 1.37
N LEU A 57 12.86 0.92 0.17
CA LEU A 57 13.04 -0.05 -0.91
C LEU A 57 14.53 -0.26 -1.22
N LYS A 58 15.33 0.82 -1.26
CA LYS A 58 16.80 0.79 -1.46
C LYS A 58 17.59 -0.01 -0.41
N LYS A 59 16.97 -0.31 0.74
CA LYS A 59 17.60 -1.02 1.86
C LYS A 59 17.18 -2.49 1.94
N LEU A 60 16.19 -2.91 1.15
CA LEU A 60 15.67 -4.27 1.20
C LEU A 60 16.67 -5.26 0.58
N PRO A 61 16.95 -6.40 1.24
CA PRO A 61 17.72 -7.48 0.64
C PRO A 61 17.12 -8.01 -0.67
N ARG A 62 15.79 -7.93 -0.80
CA ARG A 62 15.02 -8.35 -1.98
C ARG A 62 14.61 -7.18 -2.88
N TYR A 63 15.48 -6.16 -3.00
CA TYR A 63 15.26 -4.94 -3.79
C TYR A 63 14.60 -5.19 -5.15
N ASP A 64 15.17 -6.07 -5.99
CA ASP A 64 14.69 -6.27 -7.36
C ASP A 64 13.29 -6.88 -7.44
N ILE A 65 12.89 -7.66 -6.42
CA ILE A 65 11.56 -8.25 -6.33
C ILE A 65 10.56 -7.17 -5.91
N ALA A 66 10.86 -6.47 -4.81
CA ALA A 66 10.01 -5.40 -4.28
C ALA A 66 9.85 -4.25 -5.28
N ARG A 67 10.91 -3.83 -5.96
CA ARG A 67 10.87 -2.81 -7.02
C ARG A 67 9.90 -3.19 -8.13
N ALA A 68 10.01 -4.42 -8.64
CA ALA A 68 9.15 -4.92 -9.70
C ALA A 68 7.68 -4.98 -9.26
N SER A 69 7.40 -5.42 -8.03
CA SER A 69 6.04 -5.41 -7.47
C SER A 69 5.49 -3.99 -7.36
N ILE A 70 6.25 -3.04 -6.79
CA ILE A 70 5.82 -1.65 -6.64
C ILE A 70 5.61 -0.96 -7.99
N ASP A 71 6.50 -1.15 -8.97
CA ASP A 71 6.37 -0.54 -10.30
C ASP A 71 5.11 -0.99 -11.03
N ASN A 72 4.85 -2.30 -11.02
CA ASN A 72 3.77 -2.88 -11.81
C ASN A 72 2.43 -2.78 -11.07
N ASN A 73 2.43 -3.10 -9.77
CA ASN A 73 1.22 -3.39 -9.01
C ASN A 73 1.07 -2.52 -7.75
N GLY A 74 2.07 -1.70 -7.41
CA GLY A 74 1.95 -0.70 -6.35
C GLY A 74 1.00 0.43 -6.76
N LYS A 75 0.08 0.82 -5.88
CA LYS A 75 -0.87 1.92 -6.13
C LYS A 75 -1.10 2.72 -4.84
N ILE A 76 -1.18 4.04 -4.97
CA ILE A 76 -1.73 4.92 -3.93
C ILE A 76 -2.96 5.60 -4.53
N ILE A 77 -4.11 5.42 -3.90
CA ILE A 77 -5.40 5.93 -4.32
C ILE A 77 -5.82 7.00 -3.32
N ILE A 78 -6.13 8.19 -3.82
CA ILE A 78 -6.60 9.30 -2.99
C ILE A 78 -8.11 9.41 -3.17
N VAL A 79 -8.84 9.36 -2.06
CA VAL A 79 -10.31 9.43 -2.01
C VAL A 79 -10.77 10.62 -1.19
N LYS A 80 -12.05 10.95 -1.28
CA LYS A 80 -12.63 12.10 -0.56
C LYS A 80 -12.87 11.82 0.92
N ASN A 81 -13.18 10.57 1.25
CA ASN A 81 -13.53 10.13 2.60
C ASN A 81 -13.35 8.60 2.75
N ILE A 82 -13.53 8.10 3.97
CA ILE A 82 -13.35 6.69 4.30
C ILE A 82 -14.45 5.82 3.70
N GLU A 83 -15.67 6.34 3.52
CA GLU A 83 -16.75 5.61 2.86
C GLU A 83 -16.40 5.23 1.42
N GLU A 84 -15.81 6.17 0.66
CA GLU A 84 -15.31 5.90 -0.69
C GLU A 84 -14.14 4.88 -0.66
N ALA A 85 -13.28 4.93 0.36
CA ALA A 85 -12.22 3.93 0.53
C ALA A 85 -12.80 2.51 0.73
N ILE A 86 -13.85 2.38 1.54
CA ILE A 86 -14.54 1.11 1.79
C ILE A 86 -15.21 0.60 0.52
N GLU A 87 -15.85 1.46 -0.27
CA GLU A 87 -16.43 1.08 -1.56
C GLU A 87 -15.37 0.53 -2.53
N ILE A 88 -14.22 1.19 -2.64
CA ILE A 88 -13.11 0.73 -3.47
C ILE A 88 -12.54 -0.60 -2.94
N SER A 89 -12.37 -0.73 -1.64
CA SER A 89 -11.91 -1.99 -1.02
C SER A 89 -12.86 -3.15 -1.30
N ASN A 90 -14.18 -2.92 -1.27
CA ASN A 90 -15.18 -3.94 -1.59
C ASN A 90 -15.10 -4.38 -3.06
N LEU A 91 -14.78 -3.47 -3.97
CA LEU A 91 -14.60 -3.78 -5.40
C LEU A 91 -13.31 -4.55 -5.66
N ILE A 92 -12.23 -4.21 -4.95
CA ILE A 92 -10.94 -4.89 -5.06
C ILE A 92 -11.01 -6.30 -4.45
N ALA A 93 -11.73 -6.46 -3.32
CA ALA A 93 -11.85 -7.70 -2.56
C ALA A 93 -10.47 -8.30 -2.19
N PRO A 94 -9.66 -7.55 -1.41
CA PRO A 94 -8.27 -7.90 -1.16
C PRO A 94 -8.12 -9.17 -0.32
N GLU A 95 -6.99 -9.85 -0.49
CA GLU A 95 -6.60 -10.99 0.36
C GLU A 95 -6.35 -10.53 1.80
N HIS A 96 -5.54 -9.48 1.97
CA HIS A 96 -5.29 -8.83 3.25
C HIS A 96 -5.79 -7.39 3.21
N LEU A 97 -6.54 -7.00 4.25
CA LEU A 97 -7.02 -5.65 4.46
C LEU A 97 -6.51 -5.13 5.79
N GLU A 98 -5.81 -4.00 5.77
CA GLU A 98 -5.42 -3.24 6.95
C GLU A 98 -6.24 -1.96 7.07
N ILE A 99 -6.77 -1.70 8.26
CA ILE A 99 -7.58 -0.52 8.57
C ILE A 99 -6.84 0.29 9.65
N CYS A 100 -6.25 1.40 9.24
CA CYS A 100 -5.39 2.24 10.06
C CYS A 100 -6.04 3.63 10.25
N LEU A 101 -7.09 3.67 11.07
CA LEU A 101 -7.91 4.84 11.39
C LEU A 101 -7.77 5.17 12.88
N ASP A 102 -7.84 6.45 13.25
CA ASP A 102 -7.74 6.90 14.65
C ASP A 102 -9.09 6.83 15.40
N ASN A 103 -10.19 6.53 14.70
CA ASN A 103 -11.57 6.52 15.22
C ASN A 103 -11.93 5.28 16.06
#